data_AF-A0A2E5S4W3-F1
#
_entry.id   AF-A0A2E5S4W3-F1
#
_cell.length_a   1.000
_cell.length_b   1.000
_cell.length_c   1.000
_cell.angle_alpha   90.00
_cell.angle_beta   90.00
_cell.angle_gamma   90.00
#
_symmetry.space_group_name_H-M   'P 1'
#
loop_
_entity.id
_entity.type
_entity.pdbx_description
1 polymer ?
#
loop_
_entity_poly.entity_id
_entity_poly.type
_entity_poly.pdbx_seq_one_letter_code
_entity_poly.pdbx_strand_id
1 'polypeptide(L)'
;MFSISSAFSAFSLLSVFLSTLGVFLHCSEPISQEDQELLFRATRSYQARKFTQSQRLLERLTRKHEDWTAAIILKGKILYFTREFSRAEKQFRIALETDPHHPYARQWLARSIATDPGRTREVVDVLRRILQRNPDDFTAHYLMARCYSRLERPEASIRHFQEALKGKRLMQKSHEQLGHLFQSLGLQGRAQKHLNRLQRSGNNASTRGKATGEKR
;
A
#
# COMPACT_ATOMS: atom_id res chain seq x y z
N MET A 1 7.95 17.96 -78.12
CA MET A 1 6.66 17.54 -77.51
C MET A 1 6.97 16.64 -76.33
N PHE A 2 6.33 16.93 -75.19
CA PHE A 2 6.56 16.39 -73.84
C PHE A 2 6.18 14.91 -73.65
N SER A 3 6.88 14.21 -72.74
CA SER A 3 6.31 13.37 -71.65
C SER A 3 7.43 12.57 -70.95
N ILE A 4 7.86 12.94 -69.74
CA ILE A 4 7.40 12.42 -68.42
C ILE A 4 7.64 10.92 -68.26
N SER A 5 8.66 10.52 -67.47
CA SER A 5 8.53 9.47 -66.44
C SER A 5 9.80 9.34 -65.58
N SER A 6 9.86 10.07 -64.47
CA SER A 6 10.76 9.76 -63.35
C SER A 6 10.15 10.30 -62.06
N ALA A 7 9.10 9.66 -61.56
CA ALA A 7 8.48 9.98 -60.28
C ALA A 7 7.90 8.71 -59.64
N PHE A 8 8.75 7.71 -59.42
CA PHE A 8 8.36 6.47 -58.73
C PHE A 8 9.44 6.05 -57.73
N SER A 9 9.82 6.92 -56.80
CA SER A 9 10.64 6.52 -55.64
C SER A 9 10.62 7.55 -54.50
N ALA A 10 9.45 8.05 -54.12
CA ALA A 10 9.34 8.90 -52.92
C ALA A 10 8.14 8.57 -52.01
N PHE A 11 7.19 7.74 -52.45
CA PHE A 11 5.95 7.51 -51.70
C PHE A 11 5.99 6.33 -50.72
N SER A 12 7.04 5.50 -50.74
CA SER A 12 7.14 4.31 -49.89
C SER A 12 7.86 4.52 -48.55
N LEU A 13 8.43 5.71 -48.29
CA LEU A 13 9.11 6.01 -47.02
C LEU A 13 8.31 6.93 -46.08
N LEU A 14 7.30 7.64 -46.56
CA LEU A 14 6.47 8.52 -45.73
C LEU A 14 5.35 7.76 -44.98
N SER A 15 4.91 6.61 -45.51
CA SER A 15 3.85 5.78 -44.89
C SER A 15 4.37 4.91 -43.72
N VAL A 16 5.67 4.64 -43.66
CA VAL A 16 6.28 3.90 -42.55
C VAL A 16 6.56 4.81 -41.34
N PHE A 17 6.74 6.12 -41.55
CA PHE A 17 6.94 7.07 -40.46
C PHE A 17 5.64 7.41 -39.70
N LEU A 18 4.50 7.39 -40.38
CA LEU A 18 3.19 7.64 -39.76
C LEU A 18 2.65 6.43 -38.97
N SER A 19 3.10 5.22 -39.28
CA SER A 19 2.71 4.01 -38.53
C SER A 19 3.56 3.79 -37.27
N THR A 20 4.79 4.30 -37.20
CA THR A 20 5.59 4.31 -35.96
C THR A 20 5.29 5.50 -35.05
N LEU A 21 4.74 6.60 -35.59
CA LEU A 21 4.27 7.75 -34.78
C LEU A 21 2.88 7.50 -34.17
N GLY A 22 2.20 6.42 -34.54
CA GLY A 22 0.88 6.05 -34.02
C GLY A 22 0.89 5.21 -32.75
N VAL A 23 2.06 4.85 -32.20
CA VAL A 23 2.17 3.84 -31.12
C VAL A 23 2.56 4.42 -29.75
N PHE A 24 2.88 5.71 -29.62
CA PHE A 24 3.50 6.21 -28.36
C PHE A 24 2.93 7.48 -27.74
N LEU A 25 1.63 7.75 -27.90
CA LEU A 25 0.92 8.62 -26.95
C LEU A 25 -0.46 8.02 -26.67
N HIS A 26 -0.52 7.08 -25.72
CA HIS A 26 -1.67 7.08 -24.79
C HIS A 26 -1.59 8.41 -24.05
N CYS A 27 -2.12 9.47 -24.67
CA CYS A 27 -2.23 10.77 -24.04
C CYS A 27 -3.36 10.63 -23.03
N SER A 28 -3.06 10.15 -21.81
CA SER A 28 -4.00 10.24 -20.70
C SER A 28 -4.40 11.70 -20.58
N GLU A 29 -5.71 11.96 -20.59
CA GLU A 29 -6.21 13.32 -20.46
C GLU A 29 -5.57 13.97 -19.22
N PRO A 30 -5.20 15.26 -19.27
CA PRO A 30 -4.66 15.93 -18.09
C PRO A 30 -5.67 15.83 -16.95
N ILE A 31 -5.20 15.42 -15.76
CA ILE A 31 -6.05 15.20 -14.59
C ILE A 31 -6.74 16.52 -14.21
N SER A 32 -8.06 16.58 -14.39
CA SER A 32 -8.86 17.76 -14.11
C SER A 32 -9.07 17.99 -12.61
N GLN A 33 -9.42 19.22 -12.20
CA GLN A 33 -9.82 19.50 -10.81
C GLN A 33 -11.03 18.67 -10.37
N GLU A 34 -11.96 18.40 -11.29
CA GLU A 34 -13.12 17.55 -11.00
C GLU A 34 -12.70 16.10 -10.70
N ASP A 35 -11.73 15.56 -11.46
CA ASP A 35 -11.23 14.20 -11.22
C ASP A 35 -10.42 14.13 -9.90
N GLN A 36 -9.70 15.18 -9.53
CA GLN A 36 -9.04 15.31 -8.22
C GLN A 36 -10.05 15.31 -7.07
N GLU A 37 -11.12 16.10 -7.18
CA GLU A 37 -12.20 16.13 -6.20
C GLU A 37 -12.92 14.77 -6.11
N LEU A 38 -13.12 14.11 -7.25
CA LEU A 38 -13.72 12.79 -7.29
C LEU A 38 -12.84 11.75 -6.56
N LEU A 39 -11.51 11.80 -6.72
CA LEU A 39 -10.59 10.94 -5.99
C LEU A 39 -10.57 11.27 -4.50
N PHE A 40 -10.66 12.54 -4.13
CA PHE A 40 -10.75 12.98 -2.74
C PHE A 40 -12.01 12.42 -2.07
N ARG A 41 -13.17 12.54 -2.72
CA ARG A 41 -14.44 11.96 -2.26
C ARG A 41 -14.37 10.44 -2.14
N ALA A 42 -13.79 9.75 -3.13
CA ALA A 42 -13.56 8.32 -3.06
C ALA A 42 -12.70 7.96 -1.84
N THR A 43 -11.60 8.69 -1.61
CA THR A 43 -10.70 8.49 -0.46
C THR A 43 -11.43 8.69 0.87
N ARG A 44 -12.29 9.71 0.99
CA ARG A 44 -13.14 9.94 2.17
C ARG A 44 -14.12 8.80 2.40
N SER A 45 -14.80 8.31 1.36
CA SER A 45 -15.69 7.15 1.44
C SER A 45 -14.95 5.89 1.89
N TYR A 46 -13.74 5.65 1.37
CA TYR A 46 -12.85 4.58 1.81
C TYR A 46 -12.49 4.71 3.30
N GLN A 47 -12.10 5.91 3.76
CA GLN A 47 -11.77 6.16 5.17
C GLN A 47 -12.97 5.91 6.08
N ALA A 48 -14.17 6.24 5.62
CA ALA A 48 -15.44 5.95 6.29
C ALA A 48 -15.88 4.48 6.17
N ARG A 49 -15.06 3.59 5.61
CA ARG A 49 -15.36 2.17 5.32
C ARG A 49 -16.55 1.93 4.39
N LYS A 50 -16.99 2.95 3.65
CA LYS A 50 -18.03 2.86 2.62
C LYS A 50 -17.41 2.38 1.30
N PHE A 51 -16.92 1.13 1.29
CA PHE A 51 -16.14 0.58 0.18
C PHE A 51 -16.91 0.56 -1.14
N THR A 52 -18.18 0.16 -1.15
CA THR A 52 -19.02 0.16 -2.34
C THR A 52 -19.16 1.54 -2.96
N GLN A 53 -19.38 2.57 -2.13
CA GLN A 53 -19.46 3.96 -2.60
C GLN A 53 -18.12 4.41 -3.19
N SER A 54 -17.03 4.15 -2.47
CA SER A 54 -15.68 4.48 -2.94
C SER A 54 -15.35 3.82 -4.27
N GLN A 55 -15.77 2.57 -4.47
CA GLN A 55 -15.53 1.82 -5.69
C GLN A 55 -16.29 2.41 -6.88
N ARG A 56 -17.58 2.76 -6.71
CA ARG A 56 -18.36 3.43 -7.77
C ARG A 56 -17.73 4.75 -8.22
N LEU A 57 -17.18 5.52 -7.28
CA LEU A 57 -16.49 6.78 -7.60
C LEU A 57 -15.19 6.52 -8.37
N LEU A 58 -14.43 5.49 -7.99
CA LEU A 58 -13.23 5.07 -8.72
C LEU A 58 -13.52 4.53 -10.12
N GLU A 59 -14.62 3.79 -10.31
CA GLU A 59 -15.00 3.27 -11.63
C GLU A 59 -15.28 4.37 -12.66
N ARG A 60 -15.64 5.57 -12.21
CA ARG A 60 -15.74 6.76 -13.08
C ARG A 60 -14.36 7.32 -13.44
N LEU A 61 -13.42 7.30 -12.49
CA LEU A 61 -12.05 7.79 -12.68
C LEU A 61 -11.24 6.88 -13.60
N THR A 62 -11.31 5.57 -13.39
CA THR A 62 -10.49 4.63 -14.18
C THR A 62 -10.93 4.49 -15.63
N ARG A 63 -12.10 5.03 -16.01
CA ARG A 63 -12.52 5.13 -17.42
C ARG A 63 -11.79 6.24 -18.18
N LYS A 64 -11.38 7.29 -17.47
CA LYS A 64 -10.65 8.43 -18.03
C LYS A 64 -9.15 8.29 -17.84
N HIS A 65 -8.75 7.83 -16.66
CA HIS A 65 -7.35 7.77 -16.20
C HIS A 65 -7.05 6.36 -15.68
N GLU A 66 -6.76 5.43 -16.60
CA GLU A 66 -6.45 4.04 -16.23
C GLU A 66 -5.09 3.92 -15.51
N ASP A 67 -4.15 4.80 -15.84
CA ASP A 67 -2.77 4.86 -15.38
C ASP A 67 -2.56 5.70 -14.11
N TRP A 68 -3.61 6.35 -13.59
CA TRP A 68 -3.45 7.24 -12.44
C TRP A 68 -3.11 6.46 -11.15
N THR A 69 -1.83 6.51 -10.77
CA THR A 69 -1.26 5.74 -9.66
C THR A 69 -2.04 5.90 -8.34
N ALA A 70 -2.52 7.10 -8.03
CA ALA A 70 -3.28 7.34 -6.80
C ALA A 70 -4.63 6.61 -6.78
N ALA A 71 -5.33 6.56 -7.92
CA ALA A 71 -6.57 5.81 -8.08
C ALA A 71 -6.33 4.29 -8.03
N ILE A 72 -5.27 3.81 -8.69
CA ILE A 72 -4.84 2.39 -8.65
C ILE A 72 -4.53 1.95 -7.22
N ILE A 73 -3.77 2.74 -6.47
CA ILE A 73 -3.46 2.46 -5.05
C ILE A 73 -4.75 2.44 -4.22
N LEU A 74 -5.67 3.38 -4.42
CA LEU A 74 -6.93 3.40 -3.66
C LEU A 74 -7.79 2.15 -3.97
N LYS A 75 -7.87 1.75 -5.25
CA LYS A 75 -8.53 0.51 -5.67
C LYS A 75 -7.91 -0.72 -5.01
N GLY A 76 -6.57 -0.82 -5.04
CA GLY A 76 -5.83 -1.88 -4.35
C GLY A 76 -6.13 -1.93 -2.84
N LYS A 77 -6.24 -0.77 -2.18
CA LYS A 77 -6.60 -0.69 -0.76
C LYS A 77 -8.03 -1.18 -0.50
N ILE A 78 -9.00 -0.79 -1.32
CA ILE A 78 -10.38 -1.27 -1.20
C ILE A 78 -10.40 -2.79 -1.32
N LEU A 79 -9.77 -3.34 -2.36
CA LEU A 79 -9.64 -4.79 -2.58
C LEU A 79 -9.00 -5.50 -1.37
N TYR A 80 -7.98 -4.89 -0.77
CA TYR A 80 -7.36 -5.45 0.44
C TYR A 80 -8.35 -5.52 1.61
N PHE A 81 -9.14 -4.48 1.85
CA PHE A 81 -10.12 -4.48 2.95
C PHE A 81 -11.38 -5.31 2.64
N THR A 82 -11.71 -5.55 1.38
CA THR A 82 -12.72 -6.53 0.95
C THR A 82 -12.18 -7.96 0.89
N ARG A 83 -10.93 -8.19 1.32
CA ARG A 83 -10.22 -9.49 1.38
C ARG A 83 -9.89 -10.12 0.04
N GLU A 84 -9.92 -9.35 -1.04
CA GLU A 84 -9.53 -9.77 -2.38
C GLU A 84 -8.02 -9.58 -2.61
N PHE A 85 -7.21 -10.25 -1.79
CA PHE A 85 -5.78 -9.97 -1.66
C PHE A 85 -4.98 -10.16 -2.95
N SER A 86 -5.29 -11.18 -3.75
CA SER A 86 -4.62 -11.41 -5.03
C SER A 86 -4.90 -10.29 -6.03
N ARG A 87 -6.13 -9.77 -6.05
CA ARG A 87 -6.50 -8.60 -6.88
C ARG A 87 -5.82 -7.34 -6.36
N ALA A 88 -5.77 -7.16 -5.04
CA ALA A 88 -5.08 -6.03 -4.41
C ALA A 88 -3.58 -6.02 -4.76
N GLU A 89 -2.91 -7.18 -4.64
CA GLU A 89 -1.52 -7.34 -5.07
C GLU A 89 -1.31 -6.92 -6.52
N LYS A 90 -2.16 -7.37 -7.44
CA LYS A 90 -2.06 -6.99 -8.86
C LYS A 90 -2.10 -5.47 -9.03
N GLN A 91 -3.01 -4.78 -8.34
CA GLN A 91 -3.07 -3.31 -8.42
C GLN A 91 -1.80 -2.64 -7.88
N PHE A 92 -1.22 -3.13 -6.78
CA PHE A 92 0.01 -2.55 -6.24
C PHE A 92 1.23 -2.84 -7.11
N ARG A 93 1.26 -3.97 -7.83
CA ARG A 93 2.30 -4.24 -8.83
C ARG A 93 2.20 -3.29 -10.02
N ILE A 94 0.99 -3.05 -10.55
CA ILE A 94 0.77 -2.05 -11.62
C ILE A 94 1.25 -0.66 -11.16
N ALA A 95 0.89 -0.23 -9.95
CA ALA A 95 1.37 1.05 -9.42
C ALA A 95 2.91 1.14 -9.34
N LEU A 96 3.59 0.01 -9.14
CA LEU A 96 5.05 -0.08 -9.09
C LEU A 96 5.69 -0.27 -10.48
N GLU A 97 4.92 -0.57 -11.52
CA GLU A 97 5.40 -0.51 -12.92
C GLU A 97 5.56 0.95 -13.34
N THR A 98 4.62 1.81 -12.94
CA THR A 98 4.67 3.27 -13.20
C THR A 98 5.74 3.96 -12.37
N ASP A 99 5.77 3.74 -11.05
CA ASP A 99 6.81 4.24 -10.16
C ASP A 99 7.42 3.07 -9.38
N PRO A 100 8.52 2.47 -9.89
CA PRO A 100 9.25 1.39 -9.23
C PRO A 100 9.79 1.75 -7.86
N HIS A 101 9.70 3.00 -7.41
CA HIS A 101 10.26 3.46 -6.16
C HIS A 101 9.21 3.93 -5.16
N HIS A 102 7.93 3.94 -5.55
CA HIS A 102 6.80 4.38 -4.73
C HIS A 102 6.75 3.66 -3.36
N PRO A 103 7.04 4.36 -2.24
CA PRO A 103 7.17 3.72 -0.93
C PRO A 103 5.83 3.15 -0.44
N TYR A 104 4.75 3.91 -0.60
CA TYR A 104 3.41 3.50 -0.16
C TYR A 104 2.86 2.29 -0.95
N ALA A 105 3.00 2.25 -2.28
CA ALA A 105 2.58 1.10 -3.08
C ALA A 105 3.34 -0.18 -2.66
N ARG A 106 4.66 -0.08 -2.43
CA ARG A 106 5.47 -1.21 -1.95
C ARG A 106 5.06 -1.70 -0.57
N GLN A 107 4.73 -0.79 0.36
CA GLN A 107 4.20 -1.17 1.68
C GLN A 107 2.89 -1.95 1.54
N TRP A 108 1.99 -1.51 0.66
CA TRP A 108 0.72 -2.21 0.45
C TRP A 108 0.89 -3.55 -0.28
N LEU A 109 1.81 -3.64 -1.24
CA LEU A 109 2.22 -4.91 -1.84
C LEU A 109 2.67 -5.90 -0.77
N ALA A 110 3.57 -5.48 0.14
CA ALA A 110 4.03 -6.32 1.24
C ALA A 110 2.87 -6.77 2.14
N ARG A 111 1.91 -5.89 2.44
CA ARG A 111 0.71 -6.25 3.22
C ARG A 111 -0.15 -7.29 2.52
N SER A 112 -0.39 -7.12 1.22
CA SER A 112 -1.20 -8.06 0.43
C SER A 112 -0.52 -9.43 0.33
N ILE A 113 0.78 -9.50 0.07
CA ILE A 113 1.50 -10.78 0.01
C ILE A 113 1.52 -11.45 1.40
N ALA A 114 1.66 -10.66 2.47
CA ALA A 114 1.67 -11.17 3.84
C ALA A 114 0.36 -11.83 4.30
N THR A 115 -0.70 -11.83 3.51
CA THR A 115 -1.91 -12.60 3.83
C THR A 115 -1.74 -14.09 3.56
N ASP A 116 -0.79 -14.46 2.70
CA ASP A 116 -0.44 -15.85 2.38
C ASP A 116 0.77 -16.31 3.23
N PRO A 117 0.60 -17.28 4.15
CA PRO A 117 1.71 -17.83 4.93
C PRO A 117 2.82 -18.46 4.07
N GLY A 118 2.47 -19.06 2.92
CA GLY A 118 3.42 -19.72 2.02
C GLY A 118 4.42 -18.75 1.39
N ARG A 119 4.07 -17.46 1.32
CA ARG A 119 4.89 -16.40 0.70
C ARG A 119 5.65 -15.54 1.72
N THR A 120 5.74 -15.99 2.96
CA THR A 120 6.37 -15.21 4.06
C THR A 120 7.81 -14.79 3.75
N ARG A 121 8.61 -15.61 3.05
CA ARG A 121 9.99 -15.25 2.66
C ARG A 121 10.03 -14.11 1.63
N GLU A 122 9.15 -14.13 0.63
CA GLU A 122 9.02 -13.06 -0.36
C GLU A 122 8.72 -11.72 0.32
N VAL A 123 7.81 -11.73 1.31
CA VAL A 123 7.49 -10.52 2.08
C VAL A 123 8.73 -9.96 2.78
N VAL A 124 9.56 -10.81 3.39
CA VAL A 124 10.79 -10.37 4.06
C VAL A 124 11.73 -9.66 3.09
N ASP A 125 11.85 -10.13 1.84
CA ASP A 125 12.70 -9.49 0.83
C ASP A 125 12.13 -8.16 0.33
N VAL A 126 10.80 -8.05 0.21
CA VAL A 126 10.12 -6.78 -0.08
C VAL A 126 10.35 -5.78 1.06
N LEU A 127 10.19 -6.20 2.30
CA LEU A 127 10.36 -5.34 3.49
C LEU A 127 11.81 -4.91 3.69
N ARG A 128 12.78 -5.79 3.38
CA ARG A 128 14.21 -5.43 3.42
C ARG A 128 14.51 -4.25 2.50
N ARG A 129 13.92 -4.23 1.30
CA ARG A 129 14.06 -3.10 0.36
C ARG A 129 13.39 -1.82 0.86
N ILE A 130 12.29 -1.92 1.60
CA ILE A 130 11.69 -0.74 2.26
C ILE A 130 12.65 -0.19 3.31
N LEU A 131 13.17 -1.06 4.19
CA LEU A 131 14.05 -0.67 5.29
C LEU A 131 15.44 -0.19 4.84
N GLN A 132 15.94 -0.65 3.68
CA GLN A 132 17.16 -0.12 3.07
C GLN A 132 17.04 1.37 2.71
N ARG A 133 15.84 1.83 2.35
CA ARG A 133 15.60 3.23 1.97
C ARG A 133 15.13 4.07 3.14
N ASN A 134 14.29 3.50 3.99
CA ASN A 134 13.80 4.13 5.19
C ASN A 134 13.97 3.17 6.38
N PRO A 135 15.10 3.26 7.08
CA PRO A 135 15.35 2.44 8.27
C PRO A 135 14.31 2.64 9.37
N ASP A 136 13.67 3.81 9.46
CA ASP A 136 12.67 4.14 10.48
C ASP A 136 11.22 3.85 10.04
N ASP A 137 11.04 3.00 9.02
CA ASP A 137 9.71 2.57 8.62
C ASP A 137 9.12 1.59 9.64
N PHE A 138 8.46 2.14 10.67
CA PHE A 138 7.85 1.35 11.74
C PHE A 138 6.79 0.35 11.22
N THR A 139 6.15 0.62 10.07
CA THR A 139 5.20 -0.32 9.46
C THR A 139 5.92 -1.51 8.87
N ALA A 140 7.04 -1.27 8.18
CA ALA A 140 7.88 -2.35 7.67
C ALA A 140 8.46 -3.19 8.81
N HIS A 141 8.95 -2.57 9.88
CA HIS A 141 9.37 -3.28 11.09
C HIS A 141 8.26 -4.16 11.68
N TYR A 142 7.04 -3.63 11.82
CA TYR A 142 5.90 -4.41 12.33
C TYR A 142 5.58 -5.62 11.44
N LEU A 143 5.55 -5.45 10.12
CA LEU A 143 5.29 -6.54 9.19
C LEU A 143 6.43 -7.56 9.18
N MET A 144 7.68 -7.13 9.30
CA MET A 144 8.86 -7.99 9.32
C MET A 144 8.89 -8.84 10.58
N ALA A 145 8.50 -8.28 11.72
CA ALA A 145 8.33 -9.02 12.96
C ALA A 145 7.27 -10.12 12.83
N ARG A 146 6.10 -9.81 12.27
CA ARG A 146 5.06 -10.82 12.00
C ARG A 146 5.55 -11.94 11.07
N CYS A 147 6.34 -11.60 10.04
CA CYS A 147 6.94 -12.60 9.16
C CYS A 147 7.91 -13.49 9.94
N TYR A 148 8.78 -12.92 10.77
CA TYR A 148 9.70 -13.71 11.58
C TYR A 148 9.01 -14.57 12.65
N SER A 149 7.89 -14.11 13.22
CA SER A 149 7.06 -14.94 14.09
C SER A 149 6.52 -16.18 13.36
N ARG A 150 6.04 -16.03 12.11
CA ARG A 150 5.56 -17.16 11.29
C ARG A 150 6.68 -18.11 10.85
N LEU A 151 7.89 -17.58 10.72
CA LEU A 151 9.09 -18.37 10.41
C LEU A 151 9.72 -18.99 11.67
N GLU A 152 9.09 -18.88 12.84
CA GLU A 152 9.59 -19.40 14.11
C GLU A 152 10.99 -18.86 14.47
N ARG A 153 11.22 -17.58 14.16
CA ARG A 153 12.47 -16.85 14.49
C ARG A 153 12.19 -15.77 15.54
N PRO A 154 11.97 -16.15 16.81
CA PRO A 154 11.47 -15.25 17.84
C PRO A 154 12.41 -14.07 18.13
N GLU A 155 13.73 -14.25 18.10
CA GLU A 155 14.70 -13.18 18.39
C GLU A 155 14.61 -12.06 17.35
N ALA A 156 14.57 -12.44 16.06
CA ALA A 156 14.40 -11.49 14.97
C ALA A 156 13.04 -10.78 15.06
N SER A 157 11.98 -11.54 15.39
CA SER A 157 10.65 -10.98 15.58
C SER A 157 10.61 -9.94 16.70
N ILE A 158 11.16 -10.26 17.88
CA ILE A 158 11.21 -9.35 19.03
C ILE A 158 11.93 -8.05 18.67
N ARG A 159 13.10 -8.13 18.03
CA ARG A 159 13.87 -6.95 17.61
C ARG A 159 13.06 -6.05 16.69
N HIS A 160 12.40 -6.61 15.68
CA HIS A 160 11.60 -5.80 14.76
C HIS A 160 10.32 -5.25 15.41
N PHE A 161 9.69 -5.96 16.35
CA PHE A 161 8.58 -5.38 17.11
C PHE A 161 9.04 -4.25 18.05
N GLN A 162 10.24 -4.33 18.62
CA GLN A 162 10.82 -3.24 19.42
C GLN A 162 11.03 -1.97 18.60
N GLU A 163 11.51 -2.11 17.37
CA GLU A 163 11.59 -0.97 16.44
C GLU A 163 10.20 -0.43 16.08
N ALA A 164 9.22 -1.31 15.83
CA ALA A 164 7.85 -0.90 15.54
C ALA A 164 7.17 -0.14 16.69
N LEU A 165 7.57 -0.39 17.95
CA LEU A 165 7.05 0.32 19.13
C LEU A 165 7.39 1.81 19.15
N LYS A 166 8.48 2.23 18.49
CA LYS A 166 8.85 3.65 18.35
C LYS A 166 7.78 4.42 17.56
N GLY A 167 7.01 3.73 16.71
CA GLY A 167 5.89 4.30 15.98
C GLY A 167 4.60 4.39 16.81
N LYS A 168 4.16 5.61 17.14
CA LYS A 168 2.92 5.86 17.92
C LYS A 168 1.68 5.08 17.42
N ARG A 169 1.47 5.02 16.11
CA ARG A 169 0.33 4.32 15.48
C ARG A 169 0.38 2.79 15.61
N LEU A 170 1.57 2.23 15.84
CA LEU A 170 1.81 0.79 15.93
C LEU A 170 2.14 0.33 17.35
N MET A 171 2.30 1.25 18.30
CA MET A 171 2.67 0.95 19.67
C MET A 171 1.74 -0.07 20.32
N GLN A 172 0.42 0.16 20.27
CA GLN A 172 -0.57 -0.76 20.84
C GLN A 172 -0.49 -2.15 20.20
N LYS A 173 -0.55 -2.21 18.87
CA LYS A 173 -0.47 -3.49 18.13
C LYS A 173 0.84 -4.23 18.40
N SER A 174 1.96 -3.51 18.52
CA SER A 174 3.27 -4.13 18.73
C SER A 174 3.42 -4.65 20.16
N HIS A 175 2.87 -3.95 21.16
CA HIS A 175 2.81 -4.47 22.53
C HIS A 175 1.95 -5.73 22.64
N GLU A 176 0.81 -5.76 21.97
CA GLU A 176 -0.06 -6.93 21.91
C GLU A 176 0.67 -8.14 21.30
N GLN A 177 1.29 -7.95 20.13
CA GLN A 177 2.03 -9.03 19.45
C GLN A 177 3.25 -9.50 20.26
N LEU A 178 3.99 -8.60 20.91
CA LEU A 178 5.08 -8.98 21.81
C LEU A 178 4.58 -9.75 23.03
N GLY A 179 3.45 -9.37 23.61
CA GLY A 179 2.81 -10.08 24.71
C GLY A 179 2.51 -11.53 24.32
N HIS A 180 1.82 -11.74 23.20
CA HIS A 180 1.52 -13.08 22.68
C HIS A 180 2.77 -13.89 22.34
N LEU A 181 3.79 -13.25 21.73
CA LEU A 181 5.04 -13.92 21.43
C LEU A 181 5.74 -14.39 22.71
N PHE A 182 5.85 -13.54 23.74
CA PHE A 182 6.45 -13.94 25.01
C PHE A 182 5.64 -15.02 25.75
N GLN A 183 4.30 -15.01 25.63
CA GLN A 183 3.46 -16.10 26.15
C GLN A 183 3.78 -17.43 25.46
N SER A 184 3.87 -17.43 24.12
CA SER A 184 4.21 -18.63 23.36
C SER A 184 5.59 -19.19 23.68
N LEU A 185 6.52 -18.33 24.14
CA LEU A 185 7.87 -18.70 24.57
C LEU A 185 7.95 -19.07 26.07
N GLY A 186 6.83 -19.08 26.80
CA GLY A 186 6.82 -19.36 28.25
C GLY A 186 7.38 -18.24 29.13
N LEU A 187 7.72 -17.08 28.56
CA LEU A 187 8.34 -15.94 29.26
C LEU A 187 7.27 -15.02 29.90
N GLN A 188 6.55 -15.57 30.88
CA GLN A 188 5.38 -14.93 31.51
C GLN A 188 5.67 -13.51 32.04
N GLY A 189 6.82 -13.30 32.71
CA GLY A 189 7.19 -11.98 33.23
C GLY A 189 7.33 -10.90 32.15
N ARG A 190 7.89 -11.26 30.99
CA ARG A 190 8.02 -10.35 29.84
C ARG A 190 6.66 -10.10 29.17
N ALA A 191 5.84 -11.13 29.05
CA ALA A 191 4.48 -11.00 28.54
C ALA A 191 3.64 -10.04 29.40
N GLN A 192 3.66 -10.23 30.72
CA GLN A 192 2.89 -9.40 31.66
C GLN A 192 3.31 -7.93 31.59
N LYS A 193 4.61 -7.65 31.41
CA LYS A 193 5.12 -6.28 31.22
C LYS A 193 4.46 -5.60 30.02
N HIS A 194 4.27 -6.30 28.92
CA HIS A 194 3.61 -5.76 27.72
C HIS A 194 2.10 -5.61 27.90
N LEU A 195 1.44 -6.56 28.56
CA LEU A 195 0.01 -6.45 28.88
C LEU A 195 -0.30 -5.26 29.80
N ASN A 196 0.53 -5.04 30.83
CA ASN A 196 0.40 -3.90 31.75
C ASN A 196 0.54 -2.56 31.02
N ARG A 197 1.43 -2.47 30.00
CA ARG A 197 1.58 -1.26 29.17
C ARG A 197 0.31 -0.96 28.37
N LEU A 198 -0.36 -1.99 27.85
CA LEU A 198 -1.63 -1.84 27.13
C LEU A 198 -2.75 -1.34 28.04
N GLN A 199 -2.90 -1.92 29.23
CA GLN A 199 -3.93 -1.53 30.20
C GLN A 199 -3.77 -0.07 30.64
N ARG A 200 -2.53 0.36 30.96
CA ARG A 200 -2.25 1.77 31.31
C ARG A 200 -2.57 2.73 30.17
N SER A 201 -2.26 2.35 28.93
CA SER A 201 -2.61 3.17 27.77
C SER A 201 -4.13 3.28 27.57
N GLY A 202 -4.88 2.19 27.80
CA GLY A 202 -6.33 2.18 27.74
C GLY A 202 -7.00 3.04 28.82
N ASN A 203 -6.52 2.92 30.06
CA ASN A 203 -7.03 3.70 31.20
C ASN A 203 -6.76 5.20 31.07
N ASN A 204 -5.62 5.59 30.48
CA ASN A 204 -5.31 7.00 30.21
C ASN A 204 -6.17 7.58 29.07
N ALA A 205 -6.61 6.77 28.12
CA ALA A 205 -7.51 7.20 27.05
C ALA A 205 -8.96 7.34 27.55
N SER A 206 -9.42 6.43 28.42
CA SER A 206 -10.77 6.49 29.00
C SER A 206 -10.94 7.64 30.01
N THR A 207 -9.90 7.97 30.77
CA THR A 207 -9.89 9.14 31.68
C THR A 207 -9.89 10.48 30.93
N ARG A 208 -9.16 10.59 29.80
CA ARG A 208 -9.21 11.79 28.94
C ARG A 208 -10.57 11.99 28.26
N GLY A 209 -11.23 10.91 27.84
CA GLY A 209 -12.57 10.99 27.25
C GLY A 209 -13.65 11.47 28.23
N LYS A 210 -13.50 11.19 29.53
CA LYS A 210 -14.40 11.68 30.58
C LYS A 210 -14.18 13.17 30.91
N ALA A 211 -12.93 13.64 30.93
CA ALA A 211 -12.60 15.04 31.24
C ALA A 211 -13.05 16.06 30.17
N THR A 212 -13.35 15.63 28.94
CA THR A 212 -13.85 16.49 27.87
C THR A 212 -15.37 16.53 27.74
N GLY A 213 -16.10 15.75 28.55
CA GLY A 213 -17.56 15.64 28.51
C GLY A 213 -18.32 16.61 29.43
N GLU A 214 -17.62 17.40 30.25
CA GLU A 214 -18.23 18.16 31.36
C GLU A 214 -18.27 19.68 31.14
N LYS A 215 -18.25 20.13 29.88
CA LYS A 215 -18.56 21.52 29.50
C LYS A 215 -19.63 21.55 28.41
N ARG A 216 -20.88 21.37 28.82
CA ARG A 216 -22.06 21.92 28.12
C ARG A 216 -23.08 22.36 29.15
#